data_AF-A0A1V5Z7B9-F1
#
_entry.id   AF-A0A1V5Z7B9-F1
#
_cell.length_a   1.000
_cell.length_b   1.000
_cell.length_c   1.000
_cell.angle_alpha   90.00
_cell.angle_beta   90.00
_cell.angle_gamma   90.00
#
_symmetry.space_group_name_H-M   'P 1'
#
loop_
_entity.id
_entity.type
_entity.pdbx_description
1 polymer ?
#
loop_
_entity_poly.entity_id
_entity_poly.type
_entity_poly.pdbx_seq_one_letter_code
_entity_poly.pdbx_strand_id
1 'polypeptide(L)'
;MSTNQVLSIVLIVLCLTLLITLVAKRVATGTAPETGVAPPPVRLPEGEIPEPVPERESISEETIEKLYLGYTYEELEDRFGVPADERKSEYHRDATGYTAPHTIVWYTWANPDSTVVRLGFINNKLERKQFIRKDGIVISNEVKLDDLEQ
;
A
#
# COMPACT_ATOMS: atom_id res chain seq x y z
N MET A 1 14.05 39.24 -15.06
CA MET A 1 13.64 37.94 -14.48
C MET A 1 14.36 36.86 -15.26
N SER A 2 15.02 35.92 -14.57
CA SER A 2 15.78 34.83 -15.23
C SER A 2 14.80 33.90 -15.96
N THR A 3 15.20 33.33 -17.10
CA THR A 3 14.39 32.38 -17.89
C THR A 3 13.82 31.24 -17.04
N ASN A 4 14.57 30.82 -16.01
CA ASN A 4 14.15 29.81 -15.04
C ASN A 4 12.98 30.27 -14.15
N GLN A 5 12.89 31.55 -13.80
CA GLN A 5 11.76 32.09 -13.05
C GLN A 5 10.50 32.17 -13.92
N VAL A 6 10.64 32.49 -15.21
CA VAL A 6 9.51 32.50 -16.15
C VAL A 6 8.97 31.08 -16.34
N LEU A 7 9.85 30.09 -16.49
CA LEU A 7 9.47 28.69 -16.63
C LEU A 7 8.70 28.16 -15.41
N SER A 8 9.18 28.49 -14.20
CA SER A 8 8.51 28.10 -12.95
C SER A 8 7.13 28.73 -12.80
N ILE A 9 6.96 30.01 -13.19
CA ILE A 9 5.66 30.69 -13.13
C ILE A 9 4.68 30.03 -14.12
N VAL A 10 5.13 29.71 -15.34
CA VAL A 10 4.30 29.03 -16.34
C VAL A 10 3.86 27.64 -15.86
N LEU A 11 4.75 26.88 -15.23
CA LEU A 11 4.43 25.55 -14.67
C LEU A 11 3.39 25.64 -13.54
N ILE A 12 3.52 26.62 -12.64
CA ILE A 12 2.59 26.82 -11.54
C ILE A 12 1.18 27.18 -12.07
N VAL A 13 1.11 28.08 -13.05
CA VAL A 13 -0.16 28.45 -13.69
C VAL A 13 -0.78 27.23 -14.38
N LEU A 14 0.01 26.42 -15.09
CA LEU A 14 -0.47 25.20 -15.73
C LEU A 14 -1.03 24.20 -14.70
N CYS A 15 -0.31 23.94 -13.61
CA CYS A 15 -0.79 23.06 -12.53
C CYS A 15 -2.07 23.57 -11.89
N LEU A 16 -2.18 24.88 -11.64
CA LEU A 16 -3.40 25.48 -11.09
C LEU A 16 -4.60 25.34 -12.03
N THR A 17 -4.40 25.57 -13.34
CA THR A 17 -5.49 25.37 -14.33
C THR A 17 -5.93 23.91 -14.40
N LEU A 18 -4.99 22.96 -14.34
CA LEU A 18 -5.29 21.53 -14.35
C LEU A 18 -6.10 21.12 -13.10
N LEU A 19 -5.70 21.58 -11.92
CA LEU A 19 -6.42 21.33 -10.66
C LEU A 19 -7.85 21.88 -10.71
N ILE A 20 -8.05 23.10 -11.21
CA ILE A 20 -9.38 23.71 -11.33
C ILE A 20 -10.28 22.89 -12.28
N THR A 21 -9.75 22.43 -13.43
CA THR A 21 -10.54 21.58 -14.36
C THR A 21 -10.90 20.22 -13.76
N LEU A 22 -10.04 19.64 -12.92
CA LEU A 22 -10.31 18.37 -12.23
C LEU A 22 -11.43 18.51 -11.20
N VAL A 23 -11.45 19.62 -10.45
CA VAL A 23 -12.52 19.91 -9.48
C VAL A 23 -13.84 20.22 -10.19
N ALA A 24 -13.82 20.98 -11.28
CA ALA A 24 -15.02 21.27 -12.06
C ALA A 24 -15.67 20.01 -12.64
N LYS A 25 -14.88 19.02 -13.08
CA LYS A 25 -15.38 17.72 -13.55
C LYS A 25 -16.04 16.88 -12.45
N ARG A 26 -15.68 17.06 -11.17
CA ARG A 26 -16.31 16.34 -10.05
C ARG A 26 -17.65 16.93 -9.60
N VAL A 27 -17.97 18.17 -9.99
CA VAL A 27 -19.19 18.88 -9.56
C VAL A 27 -20.32 18.82 -10.60
N ALA A 28 -20.02 18.41 -11.85
CA ALA A 28 -21.00 18.39 -12.95
C ALA A 28 -21.86 17.11 -13.04
N THR A 29 -21.96 16.32 -11.96
CA THR A 29 -22.90 15.18 -11.87
C THR A 29 -23.83 15.35 -10.67
N GLY A 30 -24.49 16.51 -10.59
CA GLY A 30 -25.58 16.79 -9.67
C GLY A 30 -26.81 17.21 -10.48
N THR A 31 -27.60 16.22 -10.90
CA THR A 31 -28.86 16.40 -11.61
C THR A 31 -29.87 17.17 -10.74
N ALA A 32 -30.69 17.98 -11.42
CA ALA A 32 -31.66 18.96 -10.95
C ALA A 32 -32.61 18.54 -9.79
N PRO A 33 -33.18 19.51 -9.04
CA PRO A 33 -34.21 19.24 -8.05
C PRO A 33 -35.58 19.11 -8.73
N GLU A 34 -36.10 17.90 -8.88
CA GLU A 34 -37.51 17.68 -9.20
C GLU A 34 -38.35 17.65 -7.92
N THR A 35 -39.20 18.67 -7.77
CA THR A 35 -40.36 18.66 -6.88
C THR A 35 -41.42 17.76 -7.49
N GLY A 36 -41.79 16.65 -6.84
CA GLY A 36 -42.88 15.81 -7.33
C GLY A 36 -43.17 14.56 -6.52
N VAL A 37 -44.17 14.66 -5.63
CA VAL A 37 -45.07 13.60 -5.11
C VAL A 37 -44.43 12.35 -4.47
N ALA A 38 -44.68 12.17 -3.17
CA ALA A 38 -44.23 11.02 -2.39
C ALA A 38 -44.73 9.67 -2.98
N PRO A 39 -43.86 8.68 -3.21
CA PRO A 39 -44.27 7.33 -3.57
C PRO A 39 -44.81 6.56 -2.35
N PRO A 40 -45.69 5.56 -2.55
CA PRO A 40 -46.20 4.72 -1.46
C PRO A 40 -45.05 3.92 -0.81
N PRO A 41 -45.19 3.47 0.45
CA PRO A 41 -44.11 2.82 1.17
C PRO A 41 -43.77 1.47 0.52
N VAL A 42 -42.63 1.44 -0.17
CA VAL A 42 -42.01 0.20 -0.64
C VAL A 42 -41.47 -0.52 0.59
N ARG A 43 -42.03 -1.70 0.91
CA ARG A 43 -41.39 -2.63 1.85
C ARG A 43 -40.07 -3.06 1.22
N LEU A 44 -38.96 -2.61 1.79
CA LEU A 44 -37.64 -3.16 1.48
C LEU A 44 -37.68 -4.67 1.82
N PRO A 45 -37.19 -5.56 0.96
CA PRO A 45 -37.00 -6.95 1.34
C PRO A 45 -36.14 -6.97 2.61
N GLU A 46 -36.57 -7.77 3.60
CA GLU A 46 -35.85 -8.03 4.84
C GLU A 46 -34.37 -8.28 4.49
N GLY A 47 -33.49 -7.39 4.94
CA GLY A 47 -32.10 -7.39 4.53
C GLY A 47 -31.46 -8.74 4.79
N GLU A 48 -30.91 -9.34 3.74
CA GLU A 48 -29.93 -10.41 3.88
C GLU A 48 -28.81 -9.85 4.74
N ILE A 49 -28.69 -10.34 5.97
CA ILE A 49 -27.55 -10.04 6.82
C ILE A 49 -26.34 -10.57 6.04
N PRO A 50 -25.40 -9.71 5.61
CA PRO A 50 -24.23 -10.19 4.89
C PRO A 50 -23.53 -11.22 5.77
N GLU A 51 -23.29 -12.41 5.21
CA GLU A 51 -22.54 -13.45 5.92
C GLU A 51 -21.22 -12.85 6.43
N PRO A 52 -20.84 -13.13 7.68
CA PRO A 52 -19.59 -12.61 8.21
C PRO A 52 -18.45 -13.09 7.32
N VAL A 53 -17.70 -12.14 6.75
CA VAL A 53 -16.47 -12.44 6.00
C VAL A 53 -15.57 -13.24 6.95
N PRO A 54 -15.08 -14.42 6.55
CA PRO A 54 -14.25 -15.24 7.43
C PRO A 54 -13.03 -14.41 7.88
N GLU A 55 -12.85 -14.32 9.20
CA GLU A 55 -11.70 -13.62 9.76
C GLU A 55 -10.43 -14.33 9.32
N ARG A 56 -9.57 -13.58 8.63
CA ARG A 56 -8.25 -14.03 8.19
C ARG A 56 -7.40 -14.44 9.39
N GLU A 57 -6.66 -15.53 9.29
CA GLU A 57 -5.68 -15.91 10.31
C GLU A 57 -4.46 -14.97 10.31
N SER A 58 -4.00 -14.58 11.50
CA SER A 58 -2.80 -13.76 11.66
C SER A 58 -1.55 -14.54 11.27
N ILE A 59 -0.72 -13.97 10.39
CA ILE A 59 0.59 -14.55 10.07
C ILE A 59 1.53 -14.32 11.25
N SER A 60 2.04 -15.40 11.85
CA SER A 60 2.91 -15.31 13.04
C SER A 60 4.34 -14.90 12.73
N GLU A 61 5.02 -14.31 13.71
CA GLU A 61 6.46 -13.97 13.65
C GLU A 61 7.32 -15.19 13.28
N GLU A 62 7.06 -16.33 13.93
CA GLU A 62 7.77 -17.59 13.68
C GLU A 62 7.61 -18.05 12.22
N THR A 63 6.44 -17.82 11.62
CA THR A 63 6.20 -18.15 10.21
C THR A 63 7.12 -17.32 9.31
N ILE A 64 7.23 -16.01 9.58
CA ILE A 64 8.10 -15.09 8.82
C ILE A 64 9.58 -15.40 9.04
N GLU A 65 9.97 -15.73 10.27
CA GLU A 65 11.35 -16.12 10.59
C GLU A 65 11.78 -17.34 9.77
N LYS A 66 10.91 -18.37 9.69
CA LYS A 66 11.15 -19.61 8.93
C LYS A 66 11.10 -19.45 7.41
N LEU A 67 10.64 -18.31 6.88
CA LEU A 67 10.69 -18.07 5.43
C LEU A 67 12.14 -18.00 4.95
N TYR A 68 12.47 -18.86 3.99
CA TYR A 68 13.71 -18.73 3.24
C TYR A 68 13.68 -17.51 2.33
N LEU A 69 14.84 -16.90 2.11
CA LEU A 69 14.99 -15.89 1.08
C LEU A 69 14.88 -16.55 -0.31
N GLY A 70 14.57 -15.75 -1.32
CA GLY A 70 14.43 -16.21 -2.71
C GLY A 70 13.04 -16.69 -3.13
N TYR A 71 12.06 -16.72 -2.23
CA TYR A 71 10.66 -16.90 -2.62
C TYR A 71 10.18 -15.75 -3.52
N THR A 72 9.33 -16.08 -4.48
CA THR A 72 8.57 -15.12 -5.27
C THR A 72 7.35 -14.62 -4.50
N TYR A 73 6.72 -13.55 -4.97
CA TYR A 73 5.48 -13.08 -4.36
C TYR A 73 4.38 -14.14 -4.47
N GLU A 74 4.26 -14.77 -5.63
CA GLU A 74 3.24 -15.77 -5.94
C GLU A 74 3.35 -16.98 -5.01
N GLU A 75 4.57 -17.47 -4.75
CA GLU A 75 4.80 -18.57 -3.80
C GLU A 75 4.41 -18.22 -2.36
N LEU A 76 4.50 -16.95 -1.97
CA LEU A 76 4.10 -16.50 -0.63
C LEU A 76 2.60 -16.22 -0.55
N GLU A 77 2.00 -15.70 -1.61
CA GLU A 77 0.55 -15.54 -1.72
C GLU A 77 -0.15 -16.90 -1.61
N ASP A 78 0.34 -17.91 -2.34
CA ASP A 78 -0.15 -19.29 -2.24
C ASP A 78 0.05 -19.87 -0.84
N ARG A 79 1.19 -19.59 -0.19
CA ARG A 79 1.50 -20.06 1.16
C ARG A 79 0.62 -19.42 2.23
N PHE A 80 0.35 -18.12 2.12
CA PHE A 80 -0.50 -17.40 3.06
C PHE A 80 -1.99 -17.58 2.77
N GLY A 81 -2.33 -18.01 1.54
CA GLY A 81 -3.71 -18.14 1.08
C GLY A 81 -4.43 -16.80 0.92
N VAL A 82 -3.70 -15.69 0.99
CA VAL A 82 -4.25 -14.33 0.96
C VAL A 82 -3.29 -13.36 0.27
N PRO A 83 -3.82 -12.48 -0.61
CA PRO A 83 -3.01 -11.45 -1.25
C PRO A 83 -2.54 -10.41 -0.24
N ALA A 84 -1.52 -9.63 -0.62
CA ALA A 84 -1.09 -8.48 0.17
C ALA A 84 -2.15 -7.38 0.19
N ASP A 85 -2.28 -6.70 1.32
CA ASP A 85 -3.19 -5.57 1.51
C ASP A 85 -2.65 -4.30 0.84
N GLU A 86 -1.32 -4.14 0.80
CA GLU A 86 -0.64 -2.99 0.20
C GLU A 86 0.58 -3.42 -0.61
N ARG A 87 0.86 -2.68 -1.68
CA ARG A 87 2.08 -2.77 -2.48
C ARG A 87 2.74 -1.40 -2.60
N LYS A 88 4.03 -1.32 -2.26
CA LYS A 88 4.85 -0.11 -2.37
C LYS A 88 6.17 -0.40 -3.07
N SER A 89 6.75 0.57 -3.78
CA SER A 89 8.07 0.43 -4.39
C SER A 89 9.02 1.51 -3.87
N GLU A 90 10.23 1.11 -3.50
CA GLU A 90 11.26 1.97 -2.94
C GLU A 90 12.54 1.82 -3.77
N TYR A 91 13.05 2.93 -4.31
CA TYR A 91 14.26 2.95 -5.11
C TYR A 91 15.46 3.32 -4.24
N HIS A 92 16.45 2.42 -4.18
CA HIS A 92 17.68 2.63 -3.42
C HIS A 92 18.83 2.91 -4.36
N ARG A 93 19.08 4.20 -4.61
CA ARG A 93 20.17 4.68 -5.48
C ARG A 93 21.55 4.46 -4.86
N ASP A 94 21.67 4.80 -3.57
CA ASP A 94 22.94 4.86 -2.84
C ASP A 94 23.15 3.62 -1.95
N ALA A 95 22.46 2.51 -2.24
CA ALA A 95 22.66 1.28 -1.51
C ALA A 95 24.11 0.82 -1.61
N THR A 96 24.70 0.40 -0.49
CA THR A 96 26.00 -0.25 -0.45
C THR A 96 25.82 -1.75 -0.65
N GLY A 97 26.70 -2.38 -1.43
CA GLY A 97 26.69 -3.83 -1.66
C GLY A 97 26.55 -4.24 -3.13
N TYR A 98 26.67 -5.55 -3.37
CA TYR A 98 26.76 -6.13 -4.73
C TYR A 98 25.50 -5.95 -5.58
N THR A 99 24.34 -5.74 -4.94
CA THR A 99 23.04 -5.65 -5.61
C THR A 99 22.58 -4.21 -5.85
N ALA A 100 23.43 -3.20 -5.61
CA ALA A 100 23.09 -1.80 -5.83
C ALA A 100 23.36 -1.34 -7.28
N PRO A 101 22.61 -0.34 -7.80
CA PRO A 101 21.33 0.16 -7.28
C PRO A 101 20.21 -0.86 -7.51
N HIS A 102 19.19 -0.86 -6.65
CA HIS A 102 18.02 -1.73 -6.82
C HIS A 102 16.71 -1.07 -6.39
N THR A 103 15.61 -1.64 -6.88
CA THR A 103 14.26 -1.31 -6.40
C THR A 103 13.78 -2.44 -5.52
N ILE A 104 13.29 -2.09 -4.33
CA ILE A 104 12.60 -3.02 -3.45
C ILE A 104 11.10 -2.83 -3.67
N VAL A 105 10.41 -3.92 -4.01
CA VAL A 105 8.94 -3.97 -4.01
C VAL A 105 8.52 -4.55 -2.68
N TRP A 106 7.82 -3.76 -1.88
CA TRP A 106 7.28 -4.15 -0.60
C TRP A 106 5.83 -4.58 -0.73
N TYR A 107 5.51 -5.72 -0.15
CA TYR A 107 4.15 -6.20 0.06
C TYR A 107 3.86 -6.24 1.55
N THR A 108 2.72 -5.68 1.94
CA THR A 108 2.32 -5.54 3.34
C THR A 108 1.06 -6.33 3.60
N TRP A 109 1.03 -7.05 4.71
CA TRP A 109 -0.16 -7.68 5.25
C TRP A 109 -0.44 -7.14 6.65
N ALA A 110 -1.63 -6.60 6.87
CA ALA A 110 -2.10 -6.20 8.18
C ALA A 110 -2.88 -7.35 8.82
N ASN A 111 -2.38 -7.88 9.93
CA ASN A 111 -3.06 -8.96 10.65
C ASN A 111 -4.19 -8.39 11.53
N PRO A 112 -5.26 -9.16 11.81
CA PRO A 112 -6.34 -8.73 12.70
C PRO A 112 -5.88 -8.43 14.13
N ASP A 113 -4.77 -9.03 14.54
CA ASP A 113 -4.21 -8.86 15.88
C ASP A 113 -3.38 -7.58 16.04
N SER A 114 -3.42 -6.69 15.04
CA SER A 114 -2.66 -5.43 14.94
C SER A 114 -1.15 -5.60 14.74
N THR A 115 -0.68 -6.79 14.39
CA THR A 115 0.69 -6.96 13.86
C THR A 115 0.71 -6.72 12.35
N VAL A 116 1.88 -6.39 11.81
CA VAL A 116 2.04 -6.14 10.37
C VAL A 116 3.23 -6.93 9.85
N VAL A 117 3.00 -7.65 8.77
CA VAL A 117 4.06 -8.34 8.01
C VAL A 117 4.39 -7.48 6.80
N ARG A 118 5.67 -7.20 6.58
CA ARG A 118 6.13 -6.45 5.42
C ARG A 118 7.32 -7.16 4.78
N LEU A 119 7.15 -7.61 3.55
CA LEU A 119 8.14 -8.41 2.83
C LEU A 119 8.64 -7.65 1.60
N GLY A 120 9.95 -7.55 1.47
CA GLY A 120 10.60 -6.77 0.42
C GLY A 120 11.29 -7.68 -0.60
N PHE A 121 11.01 -7.39 -1.86
CA PHE A 121 11.45 -8.19 -2.99
C PHE A 121 12.35 -7.38 -3.90
N ILE A 122 13.48 -7.97 -4.28
CA ILE A 122 14.42 -7.43 -5.26
C ILE A 122 14.47 -8.43 -6.41
N ASN A 123 14.31 -7.97 -7.66
CA ASN A 123 14.28 -8.86 -8.84
C ASN A 123 13.29 -10.04 -8.71
N ASN A 124 12.10 -9.78 -8.14
CA ASN A 124 11.06 -10.77 -7.84
C ASN A 124 11.47 -11.88 -6.84
N LYS A 125 12.45 -11.60 -5.99
CA LYS A 125 12.95 -12.54 -4.99
C LYS A 125 12.91 -11.91 -3.61
N LEU A 126 12.40 -12.66 -2.62
CA LEU A 126 12.31 -12.24 -1.23
C LEU A 126 13.72 -12.05 -0.67
N GLU A 127 14.05 -10.82 -0.31
CA GLU A 127 15.36 -10.46 0.25
C GLU A 127 15.23 -9.83 1.64
N ARG A 128 14.04 -9.28 1.94
CA ARG A 128 13.77 -8.51 3.14
C ARG A 128 12.51 -9.00 3.82
N LYS A 129 12.59 -9.14 5.14
CA LYS A 129 11.51 -9.57 6.01
C LYS A 129 11.43 -8.56 7.14
N GLN A 130 10.22 -8.06 7.40
CA GLN A 130 9.92 -7.18 8.52
C GLN A 130 8.65 -7.70 9.19
N PHE A 131 8.72 -7.94 10.49
CA PHE A 131 7.58 -8.23 11.35
C PHE A 131 7.44 -7.10 12.35
N ILE A 132 6.33 -6.37 12.29
CA ILE A 132 6.04 -5.23 13.14
C ILE A 132 5.06 -5.72 14.20
N ARG A 133 5.53 -5.79 15.44
CA ARG A 133 4.74 -6.19 16.59
C ARG A 133 3.74 -5.10 16.98
N LYS A 134 2.78 -5.45 17.84
CA LYS A 134 1.73 -4.54 18.33
C LYS A 134 2.28 -3.33 19.09
N ASP A 135 3.46 -3.48 19.68
CA ASP A 135 4.20 -2.43 20.39
C ASP A 135 5.00 -1.52 19.44
N GLY A 136 4.96 -1.79 18.13
CA GLY A 136 5.70 -1.06 17.10
C GLY A 136 7.15 -1.51 16.91
N ILE A 137 7.62 -2.53 17.65
CA ILE A 137 8.97 -3.08 17.45
C ILE A 137 9.03 -3.76 16.09
N VAL A 138 10.03 -3.38 15.29
CA VAL A 138 10.29 -3.96 13.98
C VAL A 138 11.39 -5.01 14.10
N ILE A 139 11.06 -6.25 13.75
CA ILE A 139 11.99 -7.36 13.68
C ILE A 139 12.31 -7.58 12.21
N SER A 140 13.58 -7.46 11.86
CA SER A 140 14.04 -7.57 10.48
C SER A 140 15.25 -8.48 10.35
N ASN A 141 15.38 -9.11 9.18
CA ASN A 141 16.60 -9.83 8.79
C ASN A 141 17.71 -8.90 8.26
N GLU A 142 17.44 -7.60 8.16
CA GLU A 142 18.44 -6.62 7.73
C GLU A 142 19.46 -6.36 8.83
N VAL A 143 20.73 -6.60 8.51
CA VAL A 143 21.84 -6.19 9.35
C VAL A 143 22.24 -4.77 8.95
N LYS A 144 22.15 -3.82 9.87
CA LYS A 144 22.68 -2.48 9.65
C LYS A 144 24.19 -2.53 9.88
N LEU A 145 24.96 -2.18 8.86
CA LEU A 145 26.42 -2.21 8.93
C LEU A 145 26.95 -1.24 10.00
N ASP A 146 26.27 -0.11 10.21
CA ASP A 146 26.61 0.88 11.25
C ASP A 146 26.56 0.30 12.68
N ASP A 147 25.79 -0.77 12.89
CA ASP A 147 25.66 -1.43 14.20
C ASP A 147 26.81 -2.42 14.46
N LEU A 148 27.65 -2.73 13.47
CA LEU A 148 28.76 -3.69 13.58
C LEU A 148 30.12 -3.02 13.86
N GLU A 149 30.22 -1.69 13.80
CA GLU A 149 31.48 -0.95 13.99
C GLU A 149 31.71 -0.47 15.44
N GLN A 150 31.06 -1.07 16.45
CA GLN A 150 31.26 -0.77 17.88
C GLN A 150 32.32 -1.65 18.55
#